data_AF-A0A382NHK0-F1
#
_entry.id   AF-A0A382NHK0-F1
#
_cell.length_a   1.000
_cell.length_b   1.000
_cell.length_c   1.000
_cell.angle_alpha   90.00
_cell.angle_beta   90.00
_cell.angle_gamma   90.00
#
_symmetry.space_group_name_H-M   'P 1'
#
loop_
_entity.id
_entity.type
_entity.pdbx_description
1 polymer ?
#
loop_
_entity_poly.entity_id
_entity_poly.type
_entity_poly.pdbx_seq_one_letter_code
_entity_poly.pdbx_strand_id
1 'polypeptide(L)'
;MTFFLWSQFAIVCLLGAMSPGPSLALIIRNSINFNRTSGIVASIAHGLGICLYATVTVIVLEFILRNSETIFFVIQICGSVFLIILGLTFVFKKN
;
A
#
# COMPACT_ATOMS: atom_id res chain seq x y z
N MET A 1 -3.19 -20.90 15.30
CA MET A 1 -3.68 -19.56 14.93
C MET A 1 -5.13 -19.67 14.48
N THR A 2 -6.05 -18.93 15.10
CA THR A 2 -7.50 -19.07 14.89
C THR A 2 -7.97 -18.34 13.63
N PHE A 3 -8.96 -18.91 12.91
CA PHE A 3 -9.58 -18.30 11.71
C PHE A 3 -10.05 -16.86 11.95
N PHE A 4 -10.54 -16.59 13.17
CA PHE A 4 -11.00 -15.27 13.60
C PHE A 4 -9.91 -14.19 13.48
N LEU A 5 -8.67 -14.47 13.90
CA LEU A 5 -7.56 -13.52 13.79
C LEU A 5 -7.23 -13.20 12.33
N TRP A 6 -7.17 -14.22 11.47
CA TRP A 6 -6.91 -14.02 10.04
C TRP A 6 -8.00 -13.19 9.36
N SER A 7 -9.27 -13.40 9.74
CA SER A 7 -10.39 -12.59 9.25
C SER A 7 -10.24 -11.11 9.65
N GLN A 8 -9.89 -10.83 10.91
CA GLN A 8 -9.65 -9.45 11.38
C GLN A 8 -8.54 -8.76 10.59
N PHE A 9 -7.39 -9.42 10.41
CA PHE A 9 -6.29 -8.88 9.62
C PHE A 9 -6.71 -8.62 8.17
N ALA A 10 -7.42 -9.57 7.55
CA ALA A 10 -7.91 -9.42 6.18
C ALA A 10 -8.82 -8.19 6.05
N ILE A 11 -9.76 -8.01 6.98
CA ILE A 11 -10.69 -6.86 6.98
C ILE A 11 -9.93 -5.54 7.11
N VAL A 12 -8.97 -5.44 8.04
CA VAL A 12 -8.17 -4.22 8.22
C VAL A 12 -7.37 -3.89 6.96
N CYS A 13 -6.74 -4.89 6.34
CA CYS A 13 -6.01 -4.71 5.09
C CYS A 13 -6.93 -4.29 3.93
N LEU A 14 -8.11 -4.89 3.81
CA LEU A 14 -9.14 -4.53 2.82
C LEU A 14 -9.58 -3.08 2.99
N LEU A 15 -9.94 -2.68 4.20
CA LEU A 15 -10.35 -1.30 4.50
C LEU A 15 -9.23 -0.30 4.21
N GLY A 16 -7.99 -0.63 4.57
CA GLY A 16 -6.82 0.19 4.25
C GLY A 16 -6.61 0.35 2.73
N ALA A 17 -6.73 -0.74 1.98
CA ALA A 17 -6.57 -0.74 0.52
C ALA A 17 -7.71 0.00 -0.22
N MET A 18 -8.91 0.06 0.37
CA MET A 18 -10.06 0.78 -0.18
C MET A 18 -10.00 2.30 0.02
N SER A 19 -9.10 2.79 0.88
CA SER A 19 -8.97 4.23 1.16
C SER A 19 -8.63 5.01 -0.12
N PRO A 20 -9.36 6.10 -0.44
CA PRO A 20 -9.16 6.84 -1.67
C PRO A 20 -7.78 7.53 -1.67
N GLY A 21 -6.87 7.00 -2.49
CA GLY A 21 -5.51 7.52 -2.66
C GLY A 21 -5.24 8.08 -4.07
N PRO A 22 -4.01 8.57 -4.32
CA PRO A 22 -3.59 9.08 -5.63
C PRO A 22 -3.74 8.05 -6.77
N SER A 23 -3.64 6.76 -6.46
CA SER A 23 -3.83 5.68 -7.44
C SER A 23 -5.26 5.62 -7.99
N LEU A 24 -6.27 5.82 -7.15
CA LEU A 24 -7.67 5.89 -7.57
C LEU A 24 -7.89 7.07 -8.54
N ALA A 25 -7.32 8.23 -8.22
CA ALA A 25 -7.38 9.40 -9.11
C ALA A 25 -6.76 9.11 -10.49
N LEU A 26 -5.65 8.37 -10.53
CA LEU A 26 -5.02 7.93 -11.79
C LEU A 26 -5.90 6.96 -12.57
N ILE A 27 -6.53 5.98 -11.92
CA ILE A 27 -7.46 5.04 -12.56
C ILE A 27 -8.67 5.77 -13.15
N ILE A 28 -9.25 6.72 -12.40
CA ILE A 28 -10.35 7.56 -12.86
C ILE A 28 -9.91 8.38 -14.08
N ARG A 29 -8.75 9.04 -14.00
CA ARG A 29 -8.17 9.80 -15.12
C ARG A 29 -8.01 8.93 -16.36
N ASN A 30 -7.51 7.71 -16.22
CA ASN A 30 -7.34 6.80 -17.36
C ASN A 30 -8.68 6.30 -17.93
N SER A 31 -9.68 6.11 -17.07
CA SER A 31 -11.03 5.70 -17.48
C SER A 31 -11.75 6.79 -18.27
N ILE A 32 -11.56 8.06 -17.88
CA ILE A 32 -12.20 9.23 -18.50
C ILE A 32 -11.45 9.69 -19.76
N ASN A 33 -10.11 9.82 -19.69
CA ASN A 33 -9.33 10.43 -20.78
C ASN A 33 -9.01 9.48 -21.93
N PHE A 34 -9.02 8.16 -21.70
CA PHE A 34 -8.82 7.17 -22.75
C PHE A 34 -10.13 6.44 -23.06
N ASN A 35 -10.44 5.36 -22.34
CA ASN A 35 -11.70 4.62 -22.46
C ASN A 35 -11.89 3.72 -21.23
N ARG A 36 -13.11 3.18 -21.07
CA ARG A 36 -13.47 2.30 -19.95
C ARG A 36 -12.57 1.06 -19.85
N THR A 37 -12.19 0.47 -20.97
CA THR A 37 -11.33 -0.73 -20.99
C THR A 37 -9.92 -0.42 -20.48
N SER A 38 -9.37 0.75 -20.80
CA SER A 38 -8.08 1.23 -20.26
C SER A 38 -8.14 1.38 -18.73
N GLY A 39 -9.26 1.86 -18.20
CA GLY A 39 -9.50 1.91 -16.75
C GLY A 39 -9.52 0.55 -16.07
N ILE A 40 -10.18 -0.44 -16.69
CA ILE A 40 -10.24 -1.83 -16.19
C ILE A 40 -8.85 -2.47 -16.22
N VAL A 41 -8.15 -2.37 -17.35
CA VAL A 41 -6.79 -2.93 -17.51
C VAL A 41 -5.83 -2.28 -16.52
N ALA A 42 -5.89 -0.95 -16.35
CA ALA A 42 -5.06 -0.24 -15.37
C ALA A 42 -5.35 -0.70 -13.94
N SER A 43 -6.62 -0.89 -13.57
CA SER A 43 -7.01 -1.37 -12.24
C SER A 43 -6.48 -2.79 -11.96
N ILE A 44 -6.62 -3.71 -12.92
CA ILE A 44 -6.15 -5.09 -12.80
C ILE A 44 -4.62 -5.12 -12.70
N ALA A 45 -3.93 -4.42 -13.60
CA ALA A 45 -2.48 -4.33 -13.60
C ALA A 45 -1.95 -3.70 -12.30
N HIS A 46 -2.62 -2.67 -11.80
CA HIS A 46 -2.28 -2.04 -10.53
C HIS A 46 -2.44 -2.99 -9.34
N GLY A 47 -3.56 -3.72 -9.26
CA GLY A 47 -3.80 -4.71 -8.20
C GLY A 47 -2.77 -5.84 -8.23
N LEU A 48 -2.47 -6.39 -9.41
CA LEU A 48 -1.43 -7.41 -9.57
C LEU A 48 -0.05 -6.89 -9.20
N GLY A 49 0.30 -5.68 -9.64
CA GLY A 49 1.57 -5.04 -9.32
C GLY A 49 1.76 -4.84 -7.82
N ILE A 50 0.73 -4.36 -7.11
CA ILE A 50 0.78 -4.20 -5.65
C ILE A 50 0.88 -5.56 -4.95
N CYS A 51 0.15 -6.58 -5.41
CA CYS A 51 0.22 -7.92 -4.84
C CYS A 51 1.64 -8.51 -4.91
N LEU A 52 2.28 -8.39 -6.09
CA LEU A 52 3.66 -8.85 -6.28
C LEU A 52 4.64 -8.02 -5.44
N TYR A 53 4.49 -6.70 -5.41
CA TYR A 53 5.31 -5.84 -4.57
C TYR A 53 5.18 -6.17 -3.08
N ALA A 54 3.95 -6.36 -2.57
CA ALA A 54 3.69 -6.66 -1.17
C ALA A 54 4.25 -8.02 -0.76
N THR A 55 4.09 -9.05 -1.59
CA THR A 55 4.64 -10.39 -1.32
C THR A 55 6.16 -10.36 -1.22
N VAL A 56 6.84 -9.72 -2.19
CA VAL A 56 8.30 -9.54 -2.14
C VAL A 56 8.71 -8.76 -0.89
N THR A 57 8.01 -7.68 -0.56
CA THR A 57 8.32 -6.84 0.60
C THR A 57 8.23 -7.61 1.92
N VAL A 58 7.19 -8.42 2.10
CA VAL A 58 7.02 -9.22 3.33
C VAL A 58 8.12 -10.28 3.46
N ILE A 59 8.48 -10.96 2.36
CA ILE A 59 9.56 -11.96 2.36
C ILE A 59 10.89 -11.30 2.75
N VAL A 60 11.21 -10.15 2.15
CA VAL A 60 12.45 -9.42 2.44
C VAL A 60 12.48 -8.91 3.88
N LEU A 61 11.37 -8.34 4.37
CA LEU A 61 11.28 -7.86 5.75
C LEU A 61 11.40 -8.99 6.78
N GLU A 62 10.80 -10.14 6.51
CA GLU A 62 10.91 -11.33 7.37
C GLU A 62 12.36 -11.82 7.43
N PHE A 63 13.03 -11.87 6.27
CA PHE A 63 14.45 -12.20 6.19
C PHE A 63 15.31 -11.21 7.00
N ILE A 64 15.10 -9.91 6.84
CA ILE A 64 15.86 -8.88 7.57
C ILE A 64 15.64 -9.01 9.08
N LEU A 65 14.38 -9.20 9.51
CA LEU A 65 14.04 -9.35 10.93
C LEU A 65 14.77 -10.52 11.59
N ARG A 66 14.90 -11.67 10.89
CA ARG A 66 15.65 -12.83 11.41
C ARG A 66 17.16 -12.60 11.50
N ASN A 67 17.72 -11.76 10.63
CA ASN A 67 19.16 -11.53 10.56
C ASN A 67 19.63 -10.39 11.48
N SER A 68 18.86 -9.30 11.59
CA SER A 68 19.21 -8.15 12.43
C SER A 68 17.97 -7.34 12.83
N GLU A 69 17.64 -7.40 14.10
CA GLU A 69 16.55 -6.61 14.70
C GLU A 69 16.83 -5.10 14.58
N THR A 70 18.09 -4.68 14.70
CA THR A 70 18.47 -3.27 14.60
C THR A 70 18.15 -2.69 13.23
N ILE A 71 18.46 -3.42 12.14
CA ILE A 71 18.17 -2.96 10.78
C ILE A 71 16.66 -2.88 10.56
N PHE A 72 15.91 -3.89 11.02
CA PHE A 72 14.45 -3.87 10.94
C PHE A 72 13.84 -2.68 11.69
N PHE A 73 14.36 -2.37 12.89
CA PHE A 73 13.93 -1.22 13.68
C PHE A 73 14.22 0.11 12.98
N VAL A 74 15.40 0.27 12.37
CA VAL A 74 15.72 1.47 11.57
C VAL A 74 14.74 1.63 10.42
N ILE A 75 14.43 0.55 9.69
CA ILE A 75 13.46 0.58 8.59
C ILE A 75 12.07 1.01 9.11
N GLN A 76 11.63 0.51 10.27
CA GLN A 76 10.36 0.91 10.88
C GLN A 76 10.33 2.40 11.23
N ILE A 77 11.37 2.92 11.88
CA ILE A 77 11.48 4.34 12.23
C ILE A 77 11.46 5.19 10.96
N CYS A 78 12.27 4.85 9.96
CA CYS A 78 12.29 5.56 8.68
C CYS A 78 10.92 5.55 7.99
N GLY A 79 10.25 4.39 7.93
CA GLY A 79 8.92 4.27 7.35
C GLY A 79 7.86 5.08 8.10
N SER A 80 7.90 5.10 9.42
CA SER A 80 7.00 5.90 10.26
C SER A 80 7.20 7.40 10.02
N VAL A 81 8.46 7.88 10.03
CA VAL A 81 8.79 9.27 9.71
C VAL A 81 8.32 9.64 8.31
N PHE A 82 8.52 8.77 7.32
CA PHE A 82 8.06 8.99 5.96
C PHE A 82 6.52 9.16 5.87
N LEU A 83 5.77 8.29 6.56
CA LEU A 83 4.30 8.39 6.61
C LEU A 83 3.83 9.66 7.34
N ILE A 84 4.51 10.06 8.42
CA ILE A 84 4.24 11.33 9.11
C ILE A 84 4.47 12.49 8.15
N ILE A 85 5.59 12.52 7.42
CA ILE A 85 5.89 13.57 6.44
C ILE A 85 4.82 13.61 5.34
N LEU A 86 4.41 12.47 4.80
CA LEU A 86 3.35 12.42 3.81
C LEU A 86 2.02 12.92 4.38
N GLY A 87 1.65 12.49 5.58
CA GLY A 87 0.43 12.93 6.27
C GLY A 87 0.41 14.44 6.50
N LEU A 88 1.51 14.99 7.02
CA LEU A 88 1.68 16.43 7.19
C LEU A 88 1.62 17.15 5.84
N THR A 89 2.24 16.61 4.80
CA THR A 89 2.18 17.19 3.45
C THR A 89 0.74 17.25 2.96
N PHE A 90 -0.07 16.20 3.12
CA PHE A 90 -1.48 16.24 2.71
C PHE A 90 -2.33 17.21 3.53
N VAL A 91 -2.05 17.36 4.84
CA VAL A 91 -2.79 18.29 5.72
C VAL A 91 -2.41 19.75 5.44
N PHE A 92 -1.11 20.03 5.24
CA PHE A 92 -0.59 21.40 5.10
C PHE A 92 -0.48 21.88 3.65
N LYS A 93 -0.64 21.00 2.65
CA LYS A 93 -0.68 21.42 1.24
C LYS A 93 -1.95 22.23 0.98
N LYS A 94 -1.82 23.53 1.15
CA LYS A 94 -2.78 24.55 0.70
C LYS A 94 -2.68 24.63 -0.83
N ASN A 95 -3.78 24.27 -1.50
CA ASN A 95 -4.05 24.29 -2.96
C ASN A 95 -2.90 24.74 -3.86
#